data_AF-A0A069DM59-F1
#
_entry.id   AF-A0A069DM59-F1
#
_cell.length_a   1.000
_cell.length_b   1.000
_cell.length_c   1.000
_cell.angle_alpha   90.00
_cell.angle_beta   90.00
_cell.angle_gamma   90.00
#
_symmetry.space_group_name_H-M   'P 1'
#
loop_
_entity.id
_entity.type
_entity.pdbx_description
1 polymer ?
#
loop_
_entity_poly.entity_id
_entity_poly.type
_entity_poly.pdbx_seq_one_letter_code
_entity_poly.pdbx_strand_id
1 'polypeptide(L)'
;MRNWLVRNGRITGVIDWDTMGIGDPACDIMVAWKLHSAAARDAFREHLPTDDATWARARGWVVSQAVSALAYYTPDNNPVLYHEAESWLDLILSE
;
A
#
# COMPACT_ATOMS: atom_id res chain seq x y z
N MET A 1 -7.77 -3.21 0.33
CA MET A 1 -7.43 -3.26 -1.10
C MET A 1 -8.69 -3.12 -1.93
N ARG A 2 -8.80 -2.10 -2.78
CA ARG A 2 -10.05 -1.74 -3.49
C ARG A 2 -10.03 -1.98 -5.01
N ASN A 3 -8.86 -2.22 -5.60
CA ASN A 3 -8.68 -2.26 -7.05
C ASN A 3 -8.49 -3.69 -7.62
N TRP A 4 -8.88 -4.71 -6.85
CA TRP A 4 -8.80 -6.12 -7.25
C TRP A 4 -10.19 -6.72 -7.38
N LEU A 5 -10.45 -7.38 -8.51
CA LEU A 5 -11.65 -8.20 -8.71
C LEU A 5 -11.34 -9.64 -8.32
N VAL A 6 -12.07 -10.19 -7.36
CA VAL A 6 -11.82 -11.54 -6.81
C VAL A 6 -12.98 -12.48 -7.14
N ARG A 7 -12.68 -13.66 -7.67
CA ARG A 7 -13.63 -14.76 -7.89
C ARG A 7 -13.05 -16.06 -7.35
N ASN A 8 -13.82 -16.77 -6.53
CA ASN A 8 -13.39 -18.04 -5.90
C ASN A 8 -12.02 -17.95 -5.20
N GLY A 9 -11.79 -16.84 -4.47
CA GLY A 9 -10.53 -16.60 -3.76
C GLY A 9 -9.33 -16.28 -4.65
N ARG A 10 -9.52 -16.05 -5.95
CA ARG A 10 -8.45 -15.69 -6.90
C ARG A 10 -8.68 -14.31 -7.50
N ILE A 11 -7.60 -13.55 -7.68
CA ILE A 11 -7.64 -12.29 -8.43
C ILE A 11 -7.94 -12.62 -9.91
N THR A 12 -8.92 -11.93 -10.47
CA THR A 12 -9.41 -12.09 -11.85
C THR A 12 -9.34 -10.81 -12.67
N GLY A 13 -9.06 -9.68 -12.02
CA GLY A 13 -8.87 -8.40 -12.69
C GLY A 13 -8.27 -7.36 -11.75
N VAL A 14 -7.58 -6.40 -12.35
CA VAL A 14 -7.05 -5.21 -11.70
C VAL A 14 -7.56 -4.00 -12.47
N ILE A 15 -8.13 -3.04 -11.75
CA ILE A 15 -8.72 -1.81 -12.31
C ILE A 15 -7.96 -0.59 -11.80
N ASP A 16 -8.40 0.60 -12.22
CA ASP A 16 -7.89 1.89 -11.72
C ASP A 16 -6.40 2.12 -12.09
N TRP A 17 -6.16 2.20 -13.40
CA TRP A 17 -4.83 2.38 -14.01
C TRP A 17 -4.48 3.85 -14.30
N ASP A 18 -5.26 4.82 -13.79
CA ASP A 18 -5.12 6.25 -14.15
C ASP A 18 -3.74 6.82 -13.74
N THR A 19 -3.14 6.27 -12.68
CA THR A 19 -1.81 6.66 -12.20
C THR A 19 -0.69 5.76 -12.73
N MET A 20 -0.94 4.92 -13.74
CA MET A 20 0.08 4.06 -14.32
C MET A 20 1.08 4.87 -15.15
N GLY A 21 2.38 4.63 -14.96
CA GLY A 21 3.41 5.31 -15.71
C GLY A 21 4.82 4.82 -15.39
N ILE A 22 5.81 5.47 -15.99
CA ILE A 22 7.23 5.23 -15.68
C ILE A 22 7.58 6.01 -14.41
N GLY A 23 8.08 5.31 -13.39
CA GLY A 23 8.43 5.89 -12.09
C GLY A 23 9.27 4.95 -11.24
N ASP A 24 9.38 5.24 -9.93
CA ASP A 24 10.05 4.36 -8.98
C ASP A 24 9.20 3.09 -8.74
N PRO A 25 9.70 1.87 -9.06
CA PRO A 25 8.93 0.63 -8.90
C PRO A 25 8.55 0.33 -7.44
N ALA A 26 9.19 0.99 -6.47
CA ALA A 26 8.84 0.85 -5.06
C ALA A 26 7.40 1.31 -4.73
N CYS A 27 6.78 2.16 -5.56
CA CYS A 27 5.40 2.60 -5.34
C CYS A 27 4.38 1.45 -5.44
N ASP A 28 4.63 0.47 -6.31
CA ASP A 28 3.78 -0.72 -6.46
C ASP A 28 3.97 -1.72 -5.31
N ILE A 29 5.17 -1.76 -4.72
CA ILE A 29 5.50 -2.66 -3.59
C ILE A 29 4.87 -2.18 -2.28
N MET A 30 4.62 -0.87 -2.15
CA MET A 30 3.99 -0.24 -0.97
C MET A 30 2.75 -1.00 -0.47
N VAL A 31 2.01 -1.66 -1.37
CA VAL A 31 0.83 -2.47 -1.05
C VAL A 31 1.09 -3.54 0.02
N ALA A 32 2.33 -4.04 0.14
CA ALA A 32 2.71 -5.07 1.10
C ALA A 32 2.52 -4.63 2.57
N TRP A 33 2.58 -3.32 2.86
CA TRP A 33 2.24 -2.77 4.19
C TRP A 33 0.76 -2.44 4.32
N LYS A 34 0.08 -2.06 3.23
CA LYS A 34 -1.35 -1.68 3.26
C LYS A 34 -2.31 -2.83 3.48
N LEU A 35 -1.83 -4.07 3.36
CA LEU A 35 -2.59 -5.27 3.67
C LEU A 35 -2.64 -5.59 5.17
N HIS A 36 -1.87 -4.90 6.02
CA HIS A 36 -1.87 -5.09 7.49
C HIS A 36 -1.64 -6.54 7.93
N SER A 37 -0.82 -7.29 7.19
CA SER A 37 -0.51 -8.68 7.50
C SER A 37 0.97 -8.93 7.27
N ALA A 38 1.70 -9.25 8.34
CA ALA A 38 3.10 -9.65 8.24
C ALA A 38 3.26 -10.88 7.33
N ALA A 39 2.40 -11.89 7.48
CA ALA A 39 2.41 -13.07 6.63
C ALA A 39 2.15 -12.75 5.15
N ALA A 40 1.24 -11.81 4.84
CA ALA A 40 1.04 -11.37 3.46
C ALA A 40 2.29 -10.65 2.94
N ARG A 41 2.93 -9.82 3.78
CA ARG A 41 4.14 -9.10 3.42
C ARG A 41 5.32 -10.03 3.15
N ASP A 42 5.48 -11.06 3.96
CA ASP A 42 6.49 -12.12 3.77
C ASP A 42 6.24 -12.85 2.44
N ALA A 43 4.99 -13.21 2.16
CA ALA A 43 4.62 -13.82 0.88
C ALA A 43 4.91 -12.90 -0.32
N PHE A 44 4.66 -11.58 -0.19
CA PHE A 44 5.05 -10.58 -1.19
C PHE A 44 6.57 -10.53 -1.38
N ARG A 45 7.36 -10.50 -0.30
CA ARG A 45 8.82 -10.49 -0.38
C ARG A 45 9.37 -11.74 -1.08
N GLU A 46 8.78 -12.90 -0.80
CA GLU A 46 9.16 -14.18 -1.38
C GLU A 46 8.80 -14.27 -2.89
N HIS A 47 7.58 -13.89 -3.27
CA HIS A 47 7.06 -14.10 -4.63
C HIS A 47 7.31 -12.92 -5.57
N LEU A 48 7.64 -11.74 -5.05
CA LEU A 48 8.03 -10.56 -5.82
C LEU A 48 9.45 -10.13 -5.44
N PRO A 49 10.48 -10.88 -5.89
CA PRO A 49 11.87 -10.61 -5.54
C PRO A 49 12.29 -9.23 -6.06
N THR A 50 12.66 -8.36 -5.13
CA THR A 50 13.11 -6.98 -5.37
C THR A 50 14.33 -6.72 -4.49
N ASP A 51 15.24 -5.84 -4.90
CA ASP A 51 16.39 -5.53 -4.06
C ASP A 51 15.97 -4.85 -2.73
N ASP A 52 16.85 -4.93 -1.73
CA ASP A 52 16.58 -4.36 -0.40
C ASP A 52 16.38 -2.84 -0.46
N ALA A 53 17.03 -2.16 -1.41
CA ALA A 53 16.88 -0.72 -1.59
C ALA A 53 15.46 -0.35 -2.04
N THR A 54 14.87 -1.10 -2.97
CA THR A 54 13.50 -0.91 -3.46
C THR A 54 12.49 -1.26 -2.38
N TRP A 55 12.75 -2.31 -1.59
CA TRP A 55 11.94 -2.65 -0.42
C TRP A 55 11.96 -1.54 0.65
N ALA A 56 13.13 -0.95 0.92
CA ALA A 56 13.25 0.18 1.84
C ALA A 56 12.53 1.43 1.31
N ARG A 57 12.64 1.75 0.01
CA ARG A 57 11.89 2.84 -0.60
C ARG A 57 10.38 2.61 -0.55
N ALA A 58 9.92 1.36 -0.65
CA ALA A 58 8.49 1.04 -0.57
C ALA A 58 7.89 1.47 0.79
N ARG A 59 8.64 1.31 1.89
CA ARG A 59 8.26 1.88 3.21
C ARG A 59 8.13 3.40 3.15
N GLY A 60 9.09 4.07 2.51
CA GLY A 60 9.04 5.52 2.28
C GLY A 60 7.80 5.95 1.51
N TRP A 61 7.39 5.19 0.50
CA TRP A 61 6.15 5.42 -0.24
C TRP A 61 4.91 5.28 0.64
N VAL A 62 4.88 4.34 1.61
CA VAL A 62 3.77 4.24 2.57
C VAL A 62 3.65 5.52 3.39
N VAL A 63 4.77 6.02 3.92
CA VAL A 63 4.80 7.28 4.69
C VAL A 63 4.32 8.44 3.82
N SER A 64 4.85 8.57 2.60
CA SER A 64 4.46 9.63 1.68
C SER A 64 2.95 9.63 1.44
N GLN A 65 2.36 8.46 1.13
CA GLN A 65 0.93 8.39 0.86
C GLN A 65 0.09 8.62 2.11
N ALA A 66 0.49 8.06 3.26
CA ALA A 66 -0.24 8.24 4.51
C ALA A 66 -0.29 9.72 4.91
N VAL A 67 0.85 10.42 4.86
CA VAL A 67 0.91 11.86 5.17
C VAL A 67 0.08 12.67 4.17
N SER A 68 0.16 12.38 2.86
CA SER A 68 -0.69 13.06 1.87
C SER A 68 -2.19 12.82 2.12
N ALA A 69 -2.57 11.60 2.50
CA ALA A 69 -3.96 11.27 2.81
C ALA A 69 -4.45 11.97 4.09
N LEU A 70 -3.66 12.01 5.15
CA LEU A 70 -4.00 12.68 6.41
C LEU A 70 -4.04 14.22 6.29
N ALA A 71 -3.30 14.79 5.34
CA ALA A 71 -3.38 16.21 5.03
C ALA A 71 -4.64 16.59 4.22
N TYR A 72 -5.27 15.63 3.54
CA TYR A 72 -6.41 15.86 2.65
C TYR A 72 -7.74 15.39 3.25
N TYR A 73 -7.76 14.21 3.85
CA TYR A 73 -8.93 13.62 4.49
C TYR A 73 -8.99 14.02 5.96
N THR A 74 -10.22 14.17 6.45
CA THR A 74 -10.53 14.41 7.86
C THR A 74 -11.54 13.37 8.34
N PRO A 75 -11.69 13.20 9.67
CA PRO A 75 -12.74 12.36 10.22
C PRO A 75 -14.15 12.74 9.74
N ASP A 76 -14.38 14.00 9.40
CA ASP A 76 -15.69 14.51 8.97
C ASP A 76 -15.96 14.27 7.48
N ASN A 77 -14.94 14.31 6.61
CA ASN A 77 -15.14 14.21 5.16
C ASN A 77 -15.00 12.77 4.63
N ASN A 78 -14.10 11.97 5.24
CA ASN A 78 -13.84 10.60 4.83
C ASN A 78 -13.11 9.85 5.96
N PRO A 79 -13.83 9.42 7.01
CA PRO A 79 -13.22 8.75 8.16
C PRO A 79 -12.54 7.42 7.77
N VAL A 80 -13.00 6.76 6.70
CA VAL A 80 -12.42 5.49 6.26
C VAL A 80 -11.00 5.69 5.75
N LEU A 81 -10.78 6.64 4.84
CA LEU A 81 -9.44 6.88 4.30
C LEU A 81 -8.52 7.55 5.33
N TYR A 82 -9.08 8.37 6.20
CA TYR A 82 -8.35 8.95 7.32
C TYR A 82 -7.77 7.86 8.23
N HIS A 83 -8.60 6.94 8.74
CA HIS A 83 -8.15 5.88 9.65
C HIS A 83 -7.27 4.82 8.97
N GLU A 84 -7.50 4.52 7.69
CA GLU A 84 -6.57 3.68 6.93
C GLU A 84 -5.18 4.31 6.86
N ALA A 85 -5.10 5.61 6.55
CA ALA A 85 -3.82 6.32 6.50
C ALA A 85 -3.14 6.40 7.88
N GLU A 86 -3.88 6.66 8.96
CA GLU A 86 -3.36 6.57 10.33
C GLU A 86 -2.76 5.18 10.60
N SER A 87 -3.52 4.12 10.31
CA SER A 87 -3.08 2.75 10.57
C SER A 87 -1.81 2.38 9.79
N TRP A 88 -1.65 2.83 8.55
CA TRP A 88 -0.45 2.57 7.76
C TRP A 88 0.76 3.31 8.31
N LEU A 89 0.57 4.54 8.77
CA LEU A 89 1.62 5.35 9.38
C LEU A 89 2.08 4.73 10.69
N ASP A 90 1.15 4.36 11.56
CA ASP A 90 1.44 3.69 12.84
C ASP A 90 2.21 2.38 12.63
N LEU A 91 1.77 1.55 11.68
CA LEU A 91 2.45 0.30 11.33
C LEU A 91 3.91 0.55 10.95
N ILE A 92 4.16 1.48 10.03
CA ILE A 92 5.52 1.79 9.55
C ILE A 92 6.42 2.33 10.67
N LEU A 93 5.87 3.17 11.56
CA LEU A 93 6.61 3.78 12.66
C LEU A 93 6.92 2.79 13.79
N SER A 94 6.17 1.69 13.87
CA SER A 94 6.39 0.62 14.86
C SER A 94 7.44 -0.43 14.46
N GLU A 95 7.95 -0.37 13.21
CA GLU A 95 8.93 -1.29 12.62
C GLU A 95 10.36 -0.75 12.62
#